data_AF-A0A7W1DHX9-F1
#
_entry.id   AF-A0A7W1DHX9-F1
#
_cell.length_a   1.000
_cell.length_b   1.000
_cell.length_c   1.000
_cell.angle_alpha   90.00
_cell.angle_beta   90.00
_cell.angle_gamma   90.00
#
_symmetry.space_group_name_H-M   'P 1'
#
loop_
_entity.id
_entity.type
_entity.pdbx_description
1 polymer ?
#
loop_
_entity_poly.entity_id
_entity_poly.type
_entity_poly.pdbx_seq_one_letter_code
_entity_poly.pdbx_strand_id
1 'polypeptide(L)'
;MRVVSREALELDELLRNASKAVDMDLQHQREAGEHAEDMTSEPEGVRFEDAPAVGSLWATPRSWDGESAIMYLYGGGYVISSPHSRRKLAGHLANAAGARASP
;
A
#
# COMPACT_ATOMS: atom_id res chain seq x y z
N MET A 1 -18.90 -1.72 -26.41
CA MET A 1 -17.90 -2.78 -26.18
C MET A 1 -16.83 -2.18 -25.28
N ARG A 2 -16.65 -2.68 -24.05
CA ARG A 2 -15.64 -2.14 -23.12
C ARG A 2 -14.27 -2.59 -23.64
N VAL A 3 -13.49 -1.67 -24.19
CA VAL A 3 -12.10 -1.96 -24.58
C VAL A 3 -11.29 -1.98 -23.28
N VAL A 4 -10.68 -3.12 -22.97
CA VAL A 4 -9.73 -3.25 -21.85
C VAL A 4 -8.39 -2.72 -22.31
N SER A 5 -7.72 -1.92 -21.46
CA SER A 5 -6.41 -1.35 -21.83
C SER A 5 -5.31 -2.41 -21.83
N ARG A 6 -4.20 -2.12 -22.51
CA ARG A 6 -3.04 -3.01 -22.55
C ARG A 6 -2.45 -3.24 -21.16
N GLU A 7 -2.35 -2.18 -20.36
CA GLU A 7 -1.79 -2.21 -19.01
C GLU A 7 -2.64 -3.10 -18.08
N ALA A 8 -3.97 -3.05 -18.24
CA ALA A 8 -4.87 -3.91 -17.48
C ALA A 8 -4.70 -5.40 -17.84
N LEU A 9 -4.41 -5.72 -19.11
CA LEU A 9 -4.11 -7.09 -19.53
C LEU A 9 -2.75 -7.56 -19.01
N GLU A 10 -1.74 -6.70 -19.04
CA GLU A 10 -0.40 -7.01 -18.49
C GLU A 10 -0.46 -7.26 -16.98
N LEU A 11 -1.24 -6.47 -16.24
CA LEU A 11 -1.47 -6.69 -14.80
C LEU A 11 -2.21 -8.00 -14.53
N ASP A 12 -3.26 -8.31 -15.32
CA ASP A 12 -4.00 -9.57 -15.19
C ASP A 12 -3.10 -10.79 -15.41
N GLU A 13 -2.27 -10.77 -16.46
CA GLU A 13 -1.31 -11.84 -16.74
C GLU A 13 -0.30 -12.00 -15.60
N LEU A 14 0.26 -10.90 -15.10
CA LEU A 14 1.18 -10.91 -13.96
C LEU A 14 0.52 -11.54 -12.73
N LEU A 15 -0.68 -11.11 -12.37
CA LEU A 15 -1.39 -11.59 -11.18
C LEU A 15 -1.82 -13.06 -11.31
N ARG A 16 -2.17 -13.53 -12.51
CA ARG A 16 -2.49 -14.93 -12.76
C ARG A 16 -1.29 -15.83 -12.49
N ASN A 17 -0.11 -15.42 -12.95
CA ASN A 17 1.13 -16.19 -12.88
C ASN A 17 1.92 -15.99 -11.58
N ALA A 18 1.57 -15.00 -10.76
CA ALA A 18 2.18 -14.78 -9.45
C ALA A 18 1.94 -15.96 -8.50
N SER A 19 2.93 -16.22 -7.63
CA SER A 19 2.81 -17.20 -6.54
C SER A 19 1.57 -16.92 -5.69
N LYS A 20 0.81 -17.97 -5.39
CA LYS A 20 -0.44 -17.86 -4.64
C LYS A 20 -0.15 -18.06 -3.17
N ALA A 21 -0.17 -16.97 -2.41
CA ALA A 21 0.05 -17.01 -0.96
C ALA A 21 -0.91 -17.98 -0.24
N VAL A 22 -2.12 -18.20 -0.77
CA VAL A 22 -3.11 -19.14 -0.20
C VAL A 22 -2.60 -20.59 -0.11
N ASP A 23 -1.62 -20.97 -0.93
CA ASP A 23 -1.04 -22.32 -0.92
C ASP A 23 0.06 -22.48 0.14
N MET A 24 0.47 -21.39 0.79
CA MET A 24 1.48 -21.36 1.85
C MET A 24 0.85 -21.46 3.25
N ASP A 25 1.61 -21.87 4.26
CA ASP A 25 1.15 -21.73 5.66
C ASP A 25 1.08 -20.25 6.08
N LEU A 26 0.39 -19.97 7.19
CA LEU A 26 0.12 -18.60 7.63
C LEU A 26 1.38 -17.81 7.96
N GLN A 27 2.44 -18.46 8.44
CA GLN A 27 3.69 -17.76 8.75
C GLN A 27 4.32 -17.24 7.45
N HIS A 28 4.46 -18.11 6.46
CA HIS A 28 4.99 -17.73 5.15
C HIS A 28 4.08 -16.72 4.43
N GLN A 29 2.75 -16.80 4.61
CA GLN A 29 1.83 -15.77 4.10
C GLN A 29 2.10 -14.39 4.71
N ARG A 30 2.40 -14.32 6.00
CA ARG A 30 2.73 -13.06 6.69
C ARG A 30 4.06 -12.51 6.18
N GLU A 31 5.08 -13.34 6.09
CA GLU A 31 6.39 -12.97 5.56
C GLU A 31 6.27 -12.43 4.12
N ALA A 32 5.54 -13.12 3.25
CA ALA A 32 5.26 -12.63 1.89
C ALA A 32 4.46 -11.31 1.88
N GLY A 33 3.55 -11.13 2.84
CA GLY A 33 2.74 -9.93 3.00
C GLY A 33 3.55 -8.67 3.37
N GLU A 34 4.75 -8.82 3.94
CA GLU A 34 5.66 -7.70 4.21
C GLU A 34 6.26 -7.12 2.92
N HIS A 35 6.32 -7.91 1.85
CA HIS A 35 6.84 -7.53 0.54
C HIS A 35 5.78 -6.92 -0.40
N ALA A 36 4.56 -6.66 0.09
CA ALA A 36 3.47 -6.15 -0.74
C ALA A 36 3.81 -4.82 -1.45
N GLU A 37 4.71 -4.01 -0.88
CA GLU A 37 5.12 -2.74 -1.45
C GLU A 37 6.12 -2.86 -2.62
N ASP A 38 6.75 -4.02 -2.82
CA ASP A 38 7.83 -4.21 -3.79
C ASP A 38 7.34 -4.01 -5.24
N MET A 39 6.05 -4.32 -5.49
CA MET A 39 5.41 -4.13 -6.80
C MET A 39 4.94 -2.69 -7.05
N THR A 40 5.23 -1.76 -6.14
CA THR A 40 4.77 -0.37 -6.23
C THR A 40 5.94 0.62 -6.21
N SER A 41 5.84 1.65 -7.04
CA SER A 41 6.82 2.75 -7.07
C SER A 41 6.73 3.61 -5.81
N GLU A 42 7.85 4.23 -5.44
CA GLU A 42 7.87 5.23 -4.37
C GLU A 42 6.96 6.42 -4.71
N PRO A 43 6.15 6.92 -3.77
CA PRO A 43 5.38 8.14 -3.95
C PRO A 43 6.31 9.35 -3.90
N GLU A 44 6.29 10.16 -4.96
CA GLU A 44 7.19 11.30 -5.07
C GLU A 44 6.90 12.34 -3.99
N GLY A 45 7.95 12.81 -3.30
CA GLY A 45 7.84 13.93 -2.36
C GLY A 45 7.10 13.64 -1.07
N VAL A 46 6.89 12.37 -0.72
CA VAL A 46 6.27 11.98 0.55
C VAL A 46 7.35 11.74 1.60
N ARG A 47 7.19 12.37 2.76
CA ARG A 47 7.98 12.06 3.97
C ARG A 47 7.26 11.00 4.79
N PHE A 48 7.99 9.97 5.19
CA PHE A 48 7.50 8.94 6.10
C PHE A 48 8.06 9.15 7.51
N GLU A 49 7.21 9.07 8.53
CA GLU A 49 7.58 9.22 9.94
C GLU A 49 6.88 8.20 10.81
N ASP A 50 7.61 7.55 11.71
CA ASP A 50 7.02 6.58 12.64
C ASP A 50 5.99 7.24 13.56
N ALA A 51 4.88 6.53 13.77
CA ALA A 51 3.77 6.95 14.62
C ALA A 51 3.47 5.85 15.66
N PRO A 52 4.35 5.66 16.65
CA PRO A 52 4.26 4.53 17.59
C PRO A 52 2.99 4.54 18.44
N ALA A 53 2.41 5.72 18.69
CA ALA A 53 1.15 5.85 19.45
C ALA A 53 -0.05 5.15 18.79
N VAL A 54 -0.01 4.95 17.47
CA VAL A 54 -1.04 4.24 16.69
C VAL A 54 -0.49 2.96 16.05
N GLY A 55 0.74 2.56 16.40
CA GLY A 55 1.39 1.38 15.83
C GLY A 55 1.57 1.44 14.32
N SER A 56 1.78 2.64 13.76
CA SER A 56 1.84 2.87 12.32
C SER A 56 2.89 3.95 11.97
N LEU A 57 2.69 4.64 10.84
CA LEU A 57 3.51 5.73 10.32
C LEU A 57 2.64 6.80 9.65
N TRP A 58 3.18 8.00 9.51
CA TRP A 58 2.59 9.07 8.71
C TRP A 58 3.30 9.20 7.37
N ALA A 59 2.53 9.11 6.30
CA ALA A 59 2.91 9.50 4.95
C ALA A 59 2.44 10.94 4.70
N THR A 60 3.36 11.90 4.68
CA THR A 60 3.06 13.34 4.56
C THR A 60 3.54 13.88 3.21
N PRO A 61 2.63 14.36 2.34
CA PRO A 61 3.00 14.93 1.04
C PRO A 61 3.47 16.38 1.20
N ARG A 62 4.22 16.91 0.22
CA ARG A 62 4.62 18.34 0.21
C ARG A 62 3.45 19.31 0.19
N SER A 63 2.30 18.89 -0.35
CA SER A 63 1.09 19.69 -0.51
C SER A 63 0.19 19.72 0.73
N TRP A 64 0.59 19.07 1.83
CA TRP A 64 -0.24 18.98 3.03
C TRP A 64 -0.57 20.35 3.62
N ASP A 65 -1.84 20.58 3.91
CA ASP A 65 -2.39 21.80 4.51
C ASP A 65 -2.07 21.96 6.01
N GLY A 66 -1.49 20.94 6.65
CA GLY A 66 -1.18 20.91 8.08
C GLY A 66 -2.27 20.29 8.96
N GLU A 67 -3.45 19.98 8.40
CA GLU A 67 -4.63 19.61 9.18
C GLU A 67 -5.33 18.34 8.66
N SER A 68 -5.37 18.15 7.34
CA SER A 68 -6.12 17.07 6.70
C SER A 68 -5.43 15.72 6.84
N ALA A 69 -6.18 14.69 7.25
CA ALA A 69 -5.65 13.34 7.46
C ALA A 69 -6.57 12.24 6.89
N ILE A 70 -5.95 11.15 6.43
CA ILE A 70 -6.59 9.91 5.98
C ILE A 70 -6.19 8.78 6.92
N MET A 71 -7.19 8.08 7.46
CA MET A 71 -7.02 6.78 8.11
C MET A 71 -7.26 5.68 7.07
N TYR A 72 -6.19 5.03 6.62
CA TYR A 72 -6.24 3.99 5.60
C TYR A 72 -6.21 2.61 6.25
N LEU A 73 -7.36 1.95 6.34
CA LEU A 73 -7.43 0.58 6.83
C LEU A 73 -7.00 -0.39 5.72
N TYR A 74 -5.78 -0.91 5.79
CA TYR A 74 -5.27 -1.82 4.77
C TYR A 74 -5.95 -3.19 4.80
N GLY A 75 -5.97 -3.82 3.62
CA GLY A 75 -6.40 -5.20 3.46
C GLY A 75 -5.32 -6.19 3.90
N GLY A 76 -5.71 -7.46 3.97
CA GLY A 76 -4.83 -8.55 4.39
C GLY A 76 -5.58 -9.65 5.15
N GLY A 77 -6.89 -9.78 4.92
CA GLY A 77 -7.71 -10.78 5.62
C GLY A 77 -7.64 -10.71 7.14
N TYR A 78 -7.27 -9.54 7.71
CA TYR A 78 -7.00 -9.33 9.13
C TYR A 78 -5.81 -10.12 9.73
N VAL A 79 -5.00 -10.78 8.90
CA VAL A 79 -3.95 -11.69 9.38
C VAL A 79 -2.59 -11.53 8.70
N ILE A 80 -2.52 -10.78 7.59
CA ILE A 80 -1.30 -10.45 6.84
C ILE A 80 -1.19 -8.94 6.57
N SER A 81 -0.01 -8.51 6.11
CA SER A 81 0.39 -7.11 5.87
C SER A 81 0.69 -6.30 7.15
N SER A 82 1.33 -5.16 6.96
CA SER A 82 1.71 -4.21 8.01
C SER A 82 1.61 -2.77 7.50
N PRO A 83 1.70 -1.76 8.39
CA PRO A 83 1.87 -0.37 7.99
C PRO A 83 3.03 -0.15 7.02
N HIS A 84 4.15 -0.86 7.25
CA HIS A 84 5.34 -0.76 6.41
C HIS A 84 5.06 -1.28 5.00
N SER A 85 4.45 -2.47 4.85
CA SER A 85 4.16 -3.05 3.54
C SER A 85 3.07 -2.32 2.75
N ARG A 86 2.43 -1.33 3.38
CA ARG A 86 1.35 -0.51 2.80
C ARG A 86 1.72 0.97 2.67
N ARG A 87 2.91 1.39 3.13
CA ARG A 87 3.32 2.79 3.19
C ARG A 87 3.30 3.48 1.83
N LYS A 88 3.70 2.80 0.75
CA LYS A 88 3.74 3.40 -0.59
C LYS A 88 2.35 3.74 -1.11
N LEU A 89 1.38 2.86 -0.92
CA LEU A 89 -0.02 3.15 -1.27
C LEU A 89 -0.57 4.29 -0.41
N ALA A 90 -0.30 4.30 0.89
CA ALA A 90 -0.67 5.40 1.76
C ALA A 90 -0.07 6.74 1.27
N GLY A 91 1.19 6.75 0.83
CA GLY A 91 1.81 7.95 0.27
C GLY A 91 1.22 8.40 -1.07
N HIS A 92 0.85 7.47 -1.96
CA HIS A 92 0.14 7.83 -3.21
C HIS A 92 -1.25 8.41 -2.92
N LEU A 93 -1.98 7.85 -1.94
CA LEU A 93 -3.25 8.43 -1.45
C LEU A 93 -3.03 9.84 -0.87
N ALA A 94 -1.97 10.01 -0.09
CA ALA A 94 -1.62 11.27 0.53
C ALA A 94 -1.36 12.35 -0.53
N ASN A 95 -0.55 12.04 -1.54
CA ASN A 95 -0.30 12.92 -2.68
C ASN A 95 -1.57 13.29 -3.44
N ALA A 96 -2.42 12.30 -3.74
CA ALA A 96 -3.65 12.53 -4.50
C ALA A 96 -4.66 13.41 -3.74
N ALA A 97 -4.68 13.32 -2.42
CA ALA A 97 -5.63 14.04 -1.57
C ALA A 97 -5.10 15.37 -1.01
N GLY A 98 -3.78 15.62 -1.04
CA GLY A 98 -3.18 16.75 -0.32
C GLY A 98 -3.32 16.65 1.21
N ALA A 99 -3.52 15.43 1.71
CA ALA A 99 -3.69 15.11 3.13
C ALA A 99 -2.59 14.15 3.55
N ARG A 100 -2.17 14.16 4.82
CA ARG A 100 -1.31 13.07 5.32
C ARG A 100 -2.12 11.78 5.44
N ALA A 101 -1.49 10.63 5.29
CA ALA A 101 -2.16 9.33 5.42
C ALA A 101 -1.42 8.42 6.39
N SER A 102 -2.16 7.64 7.18
CA SER A 102 -1.63 6.55 7.98
C SER A 102 -2.28 5.25 7.51
N PRO A 103 -1.50 4.24 7.07
CA PRO A 103 -1.99 2.87 6.98
C PRO A 103 -2.29 2.30 8.39
#